data_AF-A0A7W8Z6I6-F1
#
_entry.id   AF-A0A7W8Z6I6-F1
#
_cell.length_a   1.000
_cell.length_b   1.000
_cell.length_c   1.000
_cell.angle_alpha   90.00
_cell.angle_beta   90.00
_cell.angle_gamma   90.00
#
_symmetry.space_group_name_H-M   'P 1'
#
loop_
_entity.id
_entity.type
_entity.pdbx_description
1 polymer ?
#
loop_
_entity_poly.entity_id
_entity_poly.type
_entity_poly.pdbx_seq_one_letter_code
_entity_poly.pdbx_strand_id
1 'polypeptide(L)'
;MKPRPGPPRRPVPWAARHGHMAGQRVLARGDAFTAARDLSVNVTLGGTPVTPDGTAAARRTEAAREGTHRRERPLFVQYLNPEILACYGRDAAGRDAEAAMRQALDATRLAVLLTDSYLLFPSSSMFELPWFGVFLGNLTPLVHEGLVRHTSTTPELSAYRERKAREYRGDRGNAYARAGPLRVAPDLAWYPRFGDPTATGIAEMWKRAVTPDGDLSGLVRTLARAWGRPYDQVAAVMAASPDRLDGQAFVRRFVERTLPAPVPDQARGRLAQFVSAAYLRCYVRDLDASLLTDLPLAPLSCGLDETEDGLRGRVLSYRRLDLALRWLRVDEFVHDGATWRELVLLRSRPEFGVITSTLYGSGSADAVRCAVVRAGAGLDPALTCGQAVSNVAAVAERLARAPG
;
A
#
# COMPACT_ATOMS: atom_id res chain seq x y z
N MET A 1 -57.31 -15.51 30.27
CA MET A 1 -56.94 -14.41 29.34
C MET A 1 -55.43 -14.25 29.34
N LYS A 2 -54.72 -14.56 28.24
CA LYS A 2 -53.27 -14.35 28.08
C LYS A 2 -53.03 -13.08 27.25
N PRO A 3 -52.10 -12.17 27.64
CA PRO A 3 -51.83 -10.96 26.89
C PRO A 3 -51.02 -11.27 25.62
N ARG A 4 -51.35 -10.60 24.52
CA ARG A 4 -50.62 -10.68 23.24
C ARG A 4 -49.29 -9.92 23.33
N PRO A 5 -48.20 -10.40 22.71
CA PRO A 5 -46.94 -9.68 22.65
C PRO A 5 -47.02 -8.52 21.63
N GLY A 6 -46.50 -7.36 22.01
CA GLY A 6 -46.40 -6.18 21.16
C GLY A 6 -45.28 -6.29 20.11
N PRO A 7 -45.30 -5.42 19.07
CA PRO A 7 -44.38 -5.51 17.94
C PRO A 7 -42.94 -5.11 18.31
N PRO A 8 -41.93 -5.65 17.60
CA PRO A 8 -40.52 -5.36 17.87
C PRO A 8 -40.15 -3.92 17.48
N ARG A 9 -39.42 -3.25 18.37
CA ARG A 9 -38.85 -1.91 18.12
C ARG A 9 -37.74 -2.00 17.07
N ARG A 10 -37.84 -1.18 16.01
CA ARG A 10 -36.77 -1.00 15.01
C ARG A 10 -35.62 -0.17 15.60
N PRO A 11 -34.35 -0.47 15.30
CA PRO A 11 -33.22 0.37 15.67
C PRO A 11 -33.19 1.65 14.82
N VAL A 12 -32.90 2.77 15.48
CA VAL A 12 -32.78 4.10 14.86
C VAL A 12 -31.36 4.26 14.29
N PRO A 13 -31.18 4.72 13.03
CA PRO A 13 -29.85 4.96 12.45
C PRO A 13 -29.12 6.13 13.14
N TRP A 14 -27.82 5.97 13.37
CA TRP A 14 -26.96 6.88 14.15
C TRP A 14 -26.68 8.26 13.50
N ALA A 15 -27.24 8.55 12.32
CA ALA A 15 -26.90 9.71 11.49
C ALA A 15 -27.64 11.02 11.83
N ALA A 16 -28.12 11.17 13.07
CA ALA A 16 -28.85 12.36 13.50
C ALA A 16 -28.26 12.95 14.79
N ARG A 17 -27.04 13.50 14.68
CA ARG A 17 -26.47 14.48 15.63
C ARG A 17 -25.31 15.19 14.92
N HIS A 18 -25.23 16.51 15.09
CA HIS A 18 -24.19 17.45 14.61
C HIS A 18 -24.49 18.24 13.32
N GLY A 19 -25.31 19.29 13.48
CA GLY A 19 -24.85 20.69 13.44
C GLY A 19 -24.24 21.23 12.14
N HIS A 20 -25.01 22.10 11.47
CA HIS A 20 -24.58 22.97 10.38
C HIS A 20 -23.68 24.11 10.87
N MET A 21 -22.54 24.33 10.21
CA MET A 21 -21.81 25.60 10.18
C MET A 21 -21.29 25.83 8.75
N ALA A 22 -21.66 26.97 8.18
CA ALA A 22 -21.27 27.44 6.86
C ALA A 22 -19.94 28.21 6.92
N GLY A 23 -19.08 28.07 5.90
CA GLY A 23 -17.81 28.81 5.82
C GLY A 23 -17.17 28.74 4.44
N GLN A 24 -17.33 29.84 3.70
CA GLN A 24 -16.57 30.41 2.57
C GLN A 24 -15.82 29.52 1.56
N ARG A 25 -16.23 29.68 0.28
CA ARG A 25 -15.48 29.37 -0.93
C ARG A 25 -14.37 30.40 -1.14
N VAL A 26 -13.12 29.95 -1.27
CA VAL A 26 -12.03 30.76 -1.85
C VAL A 26 -11.73 30.22 -3.24
N LEU A 27 -11.98 31.06 -4.25
CA LEU A 27 -11.59 30.86 -5.63
C LEU A 27 -10.12 31.27 -5.79
N ALA A 28 -9.24 30.33 -6.12
CA ALA A 28 -7.93 30.62 -6.69
C ALA A 28 -7.64 29.58 -7.79
N ARG A 29 -8.07 29.90 -9.03
CA ARG A 29 -7.78 29.14 -10.25
C ARG A 29 -6.46 29.64 -10.84
N GLY A 30 -5.63 28.73 -11.38
CA GLY A 30 -4.73 29.03 -12.50
C GLY A 30 -3.24 28.89 -12.25
N ASP A 31 -2.69 29.53 -11.21
CA ASP A 31 -1.25 29.84 -11.19
C ASP A 31 -0.36 28.88 -10.38
N ALA A 32 -0.95 27.99 -9.58
CA ALA A 32 -0.19 27.06 -8.73
C ALA A 32 0.56 25.96 -9.52
N PHE A 33 0.12 25.65 -10.74
CA PHE A 33 0.73 24.58 -11.56
C PHE A 33 2.07 25.01 -12.19
N THR A 34 2.21 26.30 -12.54
CA THR A 34 3.45 26.85 -13.09
C THR A 34 4.48 27.09 -11.99
N ALA A 35 4.05 27.62 -10.84
CA ALA A 35 4.94 27.88 -9.70
C ALA A 35 5.59 26.60 -9.12
N ALA A 36 4.86 25.47 -9.08
CA ALA A 36 5.39 24.19 -8.61
C ALA A 36 6.41 23.57 -9.59
N ARG A 37 6.28 23.83 -10.89
CA ARG A 37 7.24 23.40 -11.91
C ARG A 37 8.53 24.22 -11.83
N ASP A 38 8.44 25.53 -11.64
CA ASP A 38 9.63 26.40 -11.59
C ASP A 38 10.45 26.23 -10.30
N LEU A 39 9.80 25.86 -9.19
CA LEU A 39 10.51 25.47 -7.95
C LEU A 39 11.32 24.17 -8.12
N SER A 40 10.86 23.24 -8.97
CA SER A 40 11.59 21.99 -9.23
C SER A 40 12.83 22.18 -10.11
N VAL A 41 12.85 23.16 -11.01
CA VAL A 41 14.00 23.42 -11.90
C VAL A 41 15.16 24.09 -11.14
N ASN A 42 14.86 24.94 -10.15
CA ASN A 42 15.90 25.65 -9.39
C ASN A 42 16.54 24.81 -8.27
N VAL A 43 15.88 23.76 -7.78
CA VAL A 43 16.47 22.86 -6.76
C VAL A 43 17.46 21.85 -7.38
N THR A 44 17.40 21.60 -8.70
CA THR A 44 18.28 20.62 -9.37
C THR A 44 19.60 21.22 -9.92
N LEU A 45 19.78 22.55 -9.93
CA LEU A 45 20.96 23.20 -10.54
C LEU A 45 22.01 23.73 -9.54
N GLY A 46 21.91 23.36 -8.26
CA GLY A 46 22.88 23.74 -7.21
C GLY A 46 24.04 22.76 -6.96
N GLY A 47 24.27 21.78 -7.83
CA GLY A 47 25.31 20.76 -7.66
C GLY A 47 26.64 21.15 -8.32
N THR A 48 27.67 21.37 -7.51
CA THR A 48 29.08 21.46 -7.93
C THR A 48 29.49 20.29 -8.85
N PRO A 49 30.36 20.51 -9.86
CA PRO A 49 30.72 19.48 -10.84
C PRO A 49 31.48 18.33 -10.17
N VAL A 50 30.92 17.12 -10.27
CA VAL A 50 31.50 15.87 -9.76
C VAL A 50 32.51 15.33 -10.79
N THR A 51 33.72 15.03 -10.33
CA THR A 51 34.78 14.41 -11.13
C THR A 51 34.41 12.98 -11.56
N PRO A 52 34.91 12.47 -12.70
CA PRO A 52 34.49 11.20 -13.30
C PRO A 52 34.68 9.97 -12.39
N ASP A 53 35.69 9.98 -11.51
CA ASP A 53 36.01 8.84 -10.62
C ASP A 53 35.03 8.66 -9.45
N GLY A 54 34.22 9.68 -9.11
CA GLY A 54 33.19 9.58 -8.06
C GLY A 54 31.96 8.76 -8.47
N THR A 55 31.73 8.58 -9.78
CA THR A 55 30.51 7.96 -10.30
C THR A 55 30.48 6.44 -10.13
N ALA A 56 31.63 5.76 -10.18
CA ALA A 56 31.70 4.30 -10.04
C ALA A 56 31.60 3.84 -8.57
N ALA A 57 32.10 4.64 -7.63
CA ALA A 57 31.94 4.40 -6.20
C ALA A 57 30.52 4.76 -5.75
N ALA A 58 29.99 5.91 -6.16
CA ALA A 58 28.60 6.30 -5.89
C ALA A 58 27.59 5.29 -6.46
N ARG A 59 27.76 4.84 -7.72
CA ARG A 59 26.92 3.79 -8.33
C ARG A 59 27.07 2.43 -7.65
N ARG A 60 28.24 2.07 -7.12
CA ARG A 60 28.41 0.84 -6.32
C ARG A 60 27.75 0.95 -4.94
N THR A 61 27.82 2.12 -4.30
CA THR A 61 27.11 2.38 -3.04
C THR A 61 25.59 2.45 -3.24
N GLU A 62 25.14 3.00 -4.38
CA GLU A 62 23.74 3.09 -4.77
C GLU A 62 23.18 1.71 -5.16
N ALA A 63 23.91 0.91 -5.94
CA ALA A 63 23.56 -0.48 -6.23
C ALA A 63 23.58 -1.39 -4.98
N ALA A 64 24.52 -1.16 -4.05
CA ALA A 64 24.53 -1.85 -2.75
C ALA A 64 23.36 -1.42 -1.85
N ARG A 65 22.89 -0.17 -1.98
CA ARG A 65 21.69 0.37 -1.31
C ARG A 65 20.38 -0.04 -1.98
N GLU A 66 20.38 -0.30 -3.28
CA GLU A 66 19.23 -0.83 -4.02
C GLU A 66 18.89 -2.26 -3.57
N GLY A 67 19.85 -2.99 -3.01
CA GLY A 67 19.66 -4.36 -2.55
C GLY A 67 19.11 -4.53 -1.13
N THR A 68 18.93 -3.45 -0.36
CA THR A 68 18.57 -3.52 1.07
C THR A 68 17.36 -2.65 1.41
N HIS A 69 16.67 -3.01 2.49
CA HIS A 69 15.58 -2.19 3.03
C HIS A 69 16.09 -0.81 3.49
N ARG A 70 15.37 0.23 3.07
CA ARG A 70 15.65 1.65 3.34
C ARG A 70 14.48 2.24 4.13
N ARG A 71 14.72 2.56 5.40
CA ARG A 71 13.67 3.02 6.34
C ARG A 71 13.15 4.41 6.01
N GLU A 72 13.93 5.23 5.30
CA GLU A 72 13.53 6.55 4.82
C GLU A 72 12.47 6.50 3.70
N ARG A 73 12.23 5.33 3.11
CA ARG A 73 11.17 5.16 2.11
C ARG A 73 9.80 5.14 2.78
N PRO A 74 8.78 5.78 2.18
CA PRO A 74 7.42 5.64 2.66
C PRO A 74 6.93 4.20 2.48
N LEU A 75 5.95 3.79 3.29
CA LEU A 75 5.30 2.49 3.15
C LEU A 75 3.94 2.68 2.50
N PHE A 76 3.75 2.08 1.33
CA PHE A 76 2.49 2.12 0.61
C PHE A 76 1.49 1.12 1.21
N VAL A 77 0.36 1.64 1.67
CA VAL A 77 -0.66 0.96 2.46
C VAL A 77 -1.63 0.22 1.54
N GLN A 78 -1.13 -0.80 0.86
CA GLN A 78 -1.90 -1.54 -0.14
C GLN A 78 -2.94 -2.49 0.45
N TYR A 79 -2.79 -2.87 1.72
CA TYR A 79 -3.73 -3.73 2.43
C TYR A 79 -5.10 -3.09 2.69
N LEU A 80 -5.31 -1.85 2.24
CA LEU A 80 -6.60 -1.17 2.18
C LEU A 80 -7.25 -1.22 0.79
N ASN A 81 -6.54 -1.65 -0.25
CA ASN A 81 -7.05 -1.56 -1.61
C ASN A 81 -8.10 -2.67 -1.87
N PRO A 82 -9.36 -2.33 -2.21
CA PRO A 82 -10.42 -3.31 -2.37
C PRO A 82 -10.20 -4.27 -3.54
N GLU A 83 -9.55 -3.84 -4.63
CA GLU A 83 -9.22 -4.75 -5.76
C GLU A 83 -8.13 -5.76 -5.36
N ILE A 84 -7.14 -5.33 -4.58
CA ILE A 84 -6.10 -6.21 -4.03
C ILE A 84 -6.74 -7.21 -3.07
N LEU A 85 -7.55 -6.75 -2.13
CA LEU A 85 -8.26 -7.61 -1.17
C LEU A 85 -9.18 -8.62 -1.88
N ALA A 86 -9.86 -8.21 -2.95
CA ALA A 86 -10.71 -9.08 -3.76
C ALA A 86 -9.91 -10.19 -4.46
N CYS A 87 -8.62 -9.97 -4.80
CA CYS A 87 -7.75 -11.03 -5.33
C CYS A 87 -7.57 -12.20 -4.35
N TYR A 88 -7.81 -11.97 -3.06
CA TYR A 88 -7.71 -12.95 -1.99
C TYR A 88 -9.07 -13.29 -1.37
N GLY A 89 -10.15 -13.04 -2.11
CA GLY A 89 -11.50 -13.42 -1.71
C GLY A 89 -12.11 -12.57 -0.59
N ARG A 90 -11.63 -11.34 -0.40
CA ARG A 90 -12.11 -10.43 0.65
C ARG A 90 -12.94 -9.30 0.06
N ASP A 91 -14.18 -9.17 0.54
CA ASP A 91 -15.11 -8.09 0.19
C ASP A 91 -15.02 -6.95 1.22
N ALA A 92 -13.97 -6.13 1.09
CA ALA A 92 -13.66 -5.08 2.04
C ALA A 92 -14.68 -3.94 2.09
N ALA A 93 -15.49 -3.77 1.04
CA ALA A 93 -16.54 -2.75 1.00
C ALA A 93 -17.92 -3.28 1.45
N GLY A 94 -18.05 -4.60 1.62
CA GLY A 94 -19.30 -5.26 1.96
C GLY A 94 -19.15 -6.22 3.14
N ARG A 95 -19.22 -7.53 2.87
CA ARG A 95 -19.37 -8.55 3.92
C ARG A 95 -18.20 -8.62 4.91
N ASP A 96 -16.99 -8.31 4.46
CA ASP A 96 -15.77 -8.44 5.27
C ASP A 96 -15.29 -7.10 5.86
N ALA A 97 -16.08 -6.03 5.75
CA ALA A 97 -15.68 -4.66 6.09
C ALA A 97 -15.07 -4.52 7.50
N GLU A 98 -15.72 -5.04 8.54
CA GLU A 98 -15.24 -4.93 9.93
C GLU A 98 -13.94 -5.72 10.14
N ALA A 99 -13.87 -6.94 9.61
CA ALA A 99 -12.68 -7.78 9.71
C ALA A 99 -11.48 -7.15 8.96
N ALA A 100 -11.72 -6.63 7.76
CA ALA A 100 -10.72 -5.93 6.96
C ALA A 100 -10.21 -4.66 7.66
N MET A 101 -11.11 -3.89 8.28
CA MET A 101 -10.72 -2.69 9.06
C MET A 101 -9.82 -3.05 10.25
N ARG A 102 -10.20 -4.07 11.04
CA ARG A 102 -9.38 -4.52 12.19
C ARG A 102 -7.99 -4.95 11.74
N GLN A 103 -7.93 -5.82 10.74
CA GLN A 103 -6.65 -6.31 10.21
C GLN A 103 -5.80 -5.19 9.59
N ALA A 104 -6.43 -4.19 8.98
CA ALA A 104 -5.71 -3.02 8.49
C ALA A 104 -5.10 -2.20 9.64
N LEU A 105 -5.78 -2.05 10.77
CA LEU A 105 -5.23 -1.39 11.96
C LEU A 105 -4.05 -2.19 12.51
N ASP A 106 -4.17 -3.51 12.65
CA ASP A 106 -3.09 -4.39 13.12
C ASP A 106 -1.87 -4.30 12.19
N ALA A 107 -2.10 -4.38 10.88
CA ALA A 107 -1.05 -4.21 9.87
C ALA A 107 -0.39 -2.83 9.93
N THR A 108 -1.16 -1.79 10.25
CA THR A 108 -0.66 -0.41 10.39
C THR A 108 0.35 -0.29 11.52
N ARG A 109 0.18 -1.02 12.62
CA ARG A 109 1.12 -0.99 13.76
C ARG A 109 2.51 -1.42 13.35
N LEU A 110 2.62 -2.52 12.59
CA LEU A 110 3.91 -2.97 12.05
C LEU A 110 4.41 -2.08 10.90
N ALA A 111 3.50 -1.57 10.06
CA ALA A 111 3.87 -0.64 9.00
C ALA A 111 4.55 0.62 9.54
N VAL A 112 4.06 1.18 10.65
CA VAL A 112 4.67 2.33 11.33
C VAL A 112 6.11 2.04 11.72
N LEU A 113 6.38 0.84 12.26
CA LEU A 113 7.72 0.45 12.71
C LEU A 113 8.75 0.34 11.58
N LEU A 114 8.31 0.03 10.37
CA LEU A 114 9.15 -0.25 9.20
C LEU A 114 9.57 0.98 8.40
N THR A 115 9.10 2.17 8.75
CA THR A 115 9.47 3.41 8.05
C THR A 115 9.73 4.54 9.03
N ASP A 116 10.81 5.27 8.80
CA ASP A 116 11.13 6.55 9.46
C ASP A 116 10.45 7.73 8.75
N SER A 117 9.79 7.46 7.61
CA SER A 117 9.03 8.42 6.82
C SER A 117 7.55 8.35 7.21
N TYR A 118 6.66 8.26 6.21
CA TYR A 118 5.20 8.23 6.39
C TYR A 118 4.55 7.05 5.68
N LEU A 119 3.35 6.73 6.14
CA LEU A 119 2.44 5.79 5.49
C LEU A 119 1.70 6.49 4.35
N LEU A 120 1.65 5.86 3.18
CA LEU A 120 0.99 6.37 1.98
C LEU A 120 -0.18 5.48 1.58
N PHE A 121 -1.39 6.02 1.55
CA PHE A 121 -2.53 5.33 0.94
C PHE A 121 -3.01 6.07 -0.31
N PRO A 122 -3.54 5.35 -1.33
CA PRO A 122 -4.09 5.99 -2.50
C PRO A 122 -5.38 6.74 -2.12
N SER A 123 -5.59 7.93 -2.69
CA SER A 123 -6.77 8.75 -2.39
C SER A 123 -8.10 8.04 -2.71
N SER A 124 -8.07 7.01 -3.55
CA SER A 124 -9.22 6.15 -3.83
C SER A 124 -9.80 5.47 -2.59
N SER A 125 -8.96 5.11 -1.61
CA SER A 125 -9.39 4.45 -0.37
C SER A 125 -10.44 5.25 0.39
N MET A 126 -10.36 6.59 0.33
CA MET A 126 -11.35 7.48 0.95
C MET A 126 -12.76 7.35 0.36
N PHE A 127 -12.88 6.94 -0.90
CA PHE A 127 -14.15 6.84 -1.60
C PHE A 127 -14.65 5.40 -1.72
N GLU A 128 -13.73 4.44 -1.83
CA GLU A 128 -14.06 3.03 -2.11
C GLU A 128 -14.37 2.23 -0.83
N LEU A 129 -13.89 2.66 0.33
CA LEU A 129 -14.08 1.96 1.60
C LEU A 129 -15.05 2.73 2.52
N PRO A 130 -16.23 2.17 2.85
CA PRO A 130 -17.22 2.83 3.71
C PRO A 130 -16.72 3.15 5.13
N TRP A 131 -15.78 2.36 5.63
CA TRP A 131 -15.21 2.47 6.98
C TRP A 131 -13.91 3.28 7.05
N PHE A 132 -13.46 3.85 5.92
CA PHE A 132 -12.18 4.55 5.87
C PHE A 132 -12.07 5.72 6.86
N GLY A 133 -13.18 6.44 7.08
CA GLY A 133 -13.23 7.52 8.06
C GLY A 133 -12.99 7.03 9.50
N VAL A 134 -13.48 5.83 9.84
CA VAL A 134 -13.23 5.20 11.15
C VAL A 134 -11.78 4.77 11.26
N PHE A 135 -11.23 4.16 10.20
CA PHE A 135 -9.81 3.81 10.14
C PHE A 135 -8.92 5.05 10.35
N LEU A 136 -9.14 6.14 9.61
CA LEU A 136 -8.39 7.38 9.80
C LEU A 136 -8.59 8.00 11.19
N GLY A 137 -9.79 7.93 11.76
CA GLY A 137 -10.07 8.40 13.11
C GLY A 137 -9.27 7.64 14.19
N ASN A 138 -8.98 6.36 13.95
CA ASN A 138 -8.09 5.59 14.83
C ASN A 138 -6.62 6.01 14.67
N LEU A 139 -6.23 6.57 13.52
CA LEU A 139 -4.87 7.02 13.23
C LEU A 139 -4.64 8.52 13.50
N THR A 140 -5.59 9.23 14.13
CA THR A 140 -5.52 10.68 14.35
C THR A 140 -4.16 11.17 14.89
N PRO A 141 -3.52 10.52 15.88
CA PRO A 141 -2.20 10.96 16.34
C PRO A 141 -1.14 10.95 15.23
N LEU A 142 -1.12 9.91 14.39
CA LEU A 142 -0.18 9.81 13.27
C LEU A 142 -0.48 10.83 12.17
N VAL A 143 -1.77 11.14 11.94
CA VAL A 143 -2.19 12.17 10.99
C VAL A 143 -1.71 13.55 11.43
N HIS A 144 -1.92 13.92 12.70
CA HIS A 144 -1.46 15.21 13.24
C HIS A 144 0.07 15.35 13.20
N GLU A 145 0.81 14.26 13.38
CA GLU A 145 2.27 14.23 13.25
C GLU A 145 2.77 14.19 11.79
N GLY A 146 1.87 14.20 10.80
CA GLY A 146 2.22 14.16 9.38
C GLY A 146 2.80 12.83 8.88
N LEU A 147 2.62 11.76 9.67
CA LEU A 147 3.13 10.41 9.44
C LEU A 147 2.19 9.55 8.59
N VAL A 148 1.01 10.07 8.27
CA VAL A 148 0.03 9.45 7.39
C VAL A 148 -0.33 10.46 6.31
N ARG A 149 -0.23 10.05 5.04
CA ARG A 149 -0.49 10.91 3.89
C ARG A 149 -1.32 10.18 2.84
N HIS A 150 -2.12 10.93 2.11
CA HIS A 150 -2.82 10.40 0.93
C HIS A 150 -2.06 10.77 -0.34
N THR A 151 -2.12 9.91 -1.36
CA THR A 151 -1.49 10.19 -2.65
C THR A 151 -2.47 10.19 -3.80
N SER A 152 -2.25 11.09 -4.75
CA SER A 152 -3.04 11.29 -5.96
C SER A 152 -2.25 12.15 -6.94
N THR A 153 -2.64 12.14 -8.21
CA THR A 153 -2.09 13.04 -9.22
C THR A 153 -2.66 14.46 -9.15
N THR A 154 -3.66 14.71 -8.30
CA THR A 154 -4.24 16.04 -8.07
C THR A 154 -4.37 16.30 -6.57
N PRO A 155 -4.06 17.51 -6.09
CA PRO A 155 -4.19 17.86 -4.67
C PRO A 155 -5.66 17.88 -4.22
N GLU A 156 -6.56 18.39 -5.06
CA GLU A 156 -7.97 18.49 -4.72
C GLU A 156 -8.69 17.14 -4.82
N LEU A 157 -9.28 16.71 -3.71
CA LEU A 157 -10.02 15.44 -3.64
C LEU A 157 -11.34 15.45 -4.40
N SER A 158 -12.00 16.61 -4.51
CA SER A 158 -13.18 16.80 -5.37
C SER A 158 -12.83 16.56 -6.84
N ALA A 159 -11.78 17.21 -7.34
CA ALA A 159 -11.29 17.03 -8.70
C ALA A 159 -10.82 15.60 -8.95
N TYR A 160 -10.12 14.99 -7.98
CA TYR A 160 -9.72 13.58 -8.04
C TYR A 160 -10.95 12.67 -8.19
N ARG A 161 -11.96 12.84 -7.34
CA ARG A 161 -13.21 12.05 -7.36
C ARG A 161 -13.92 12.19 -8.70
N GLU A 162 -14.09 13.40 -9.21
CA GLU A 162 -14.76 13.64 -10.49
C GLU A 162 -14.05 12.94 -11.65
N ARG A 163 -12.71 12.98 -11.69
CA ARG A 163 -11.93 12.26 -12.69
C ARG A 163 -12.12 10.75 -12.56
N LYS A 164 -12.00 10.19 -11.34
CA LYS A 164 -12.21 8.75 -11.10
C LYS A 164 -13.65 8.32 -11.43
N ALA A 165 -14.65 9.15 -11.18
CA ALA A 165 -16.04 8.87 -11.56
C ALA A 165 -16.19 8.69 -13.08
N ARG A 166 -15.47 9.49 -13.89
CA ARG A 166 -15.42 9.32 -15.36
C ARG A 166 -14.68 8.06 -15.80
N GLU A 167 -13.58 7.71 -15.13
CA GLU A 167 -12.85 6.46 -15.38
C GLU A 167 -13.70 5.21 -15.06
N TYR A 168 -14.63 5.32 -14.11
CA TYR A 168 -15.55 4.25 -13.70
C TYR A 168 -16.96 4.41 -14.32
N ARG A 169 -17.08 5.17 -15.42
CA ARG A 169 -18.36 5.33 -16.13
C ARG A 169 -18.92 3.98 -16.57
N GLY A 170 -20.25 3.84 -16.52
CA GLY A 170 -20.93 2.59 -16.85
C GLY A 170 -20.78 1.48 -15.80
N ASP A 171 -20.03 1.69 -14.73
CA ASP A 171 -20.01 0.77 -13.59
C ASP A 171 -21.19 1.01 -12.67
N ARG A 172 -22.04 -0.01 -12.49
CA ARG A 172 -23.14 0.06 -11.53
C ARG A 172 -22.61 0.33 -10.12
N GLY A 173 -21.45 -0.22 -9.77
CA GLY A 173 -20.83 -0.07 -8.45
C GLY A 173 -19.93 1.16 -8.28
N ASN A 174 -20.02 2.17 -9.15
CA ASN A 174 -19.12 3.34 -9.13
C ASN A 174 -19.21 4.10 -7.78
N ALA A 175 -18.24 3.84 -6.90
CA ALA A 175 -18.16 4.44 -5.57
C ALA A 175 -17.93 5.96 -5.65
N TYR A 176 -17.16 6.43 -6.64
CA TYR A 176 -16.83 7.85 -6.81
C TYR A 176 -18.03 8.71 -7.21
N ALA A 177 -18.95 8.15 -8.01
CA ALA A 177 -20.19 8.83 -8.38
C ALA A 177 -21.20 8.91 -7.23
N ARG A 178 -21.13 7.95 -6.29
CA ARG A 178 -22.04 7.85 -5.13
C ARG A 178 -21.49 8.52 -3.88
N ALA A 179 -20.19 8.77 -3.82
CA ALA A 179 -19.53 9.34 -2.66
C ALA A 179 -20.02 10.78 -2.40
N GLY A 180 -20.58 10.98 -1.21
CA GLY A 180 -20.93 12.30 -0.70
C GLY A 180 -19.70 13.20 -0.46
N PRO A 181 -19.90 14.43 0.04
CA PRO A 181 -18.81 15.27 0.49
C PRO A 181 -17.95 14.55 1.53
N LEU A 182 -16.64 14.50 1.31
CA LEU A 182 -15.72 13.85 2.24
C LEU A 182 -15.29 14.85 3.32
N ARG A 183 -15.43 14.48 4.59
CA ARG A 183 -14.80 15.20 5.70
C ARG A 183 -13.43 14.56 5.93
N VAL A 184 -12.40 15.21 5.43
CA VAL A 184 -11.00 14.83 5.66
C VAL A 184 -10.52 15.55 6.91
N ALA A 185 -9.67 14.91 7.71
CA ALA A 185 -8.94 15.63 8.75
C ALA A 185 -8.13 16.78 8.09
N PRO A 186 -8.20 18.02 8.62
CA PRO A 186 -7.53 19.17 8.01
C PRO A 186 -6.01 18.98 7.91
N ASP A 187 -5.44 18.17 8.82
CA ASP A 187 -4.01 17.91 8.90
C ASP A 187 -3.55 16.73 8.01
N LEU A 188 -4.47 16.06 7.30
CA LEU A 188 -4.10 14.98 6.40
C LEU A 188 -3.38 15.54 5.17
N ALA A 189 -2.06 15.39 5.16
CA ALA A 189 -1.23 15.90 4.08
C ALA A 189 -1.38 15.10 2.78
N TRP A 190 -1.38 15.83 1.67
CA TRP A 190 -1.28 15.28 0.33
C TRP A 190 0.19 15.01 -0.04
N TYR A 191 0.43 13.88 -0.68
CA TYR A 191 1.70 13.56 -1.34
C TYR A 191 1.50 13.41 -2.85
N PRO A 192 2.14 14.26 -3.67
CA PRO A 192 1.99 14.19 -5.11
C PRO A 192 2.56 12.89 -5.66
N ARG A 193 1.81 12.28 -6.58
CA ARG A 193 2.30 11.17 -7.40
C ARG A 193 2.72 11.72 -8.76
N PHE A 194 4.02 11.91 -8.94
CA PHE A 194 4.61 12.30 -10.21
C PHE A 194 5.00 11.04 -10.97
N GLY A 195 4.44 10.85 -12.16
CA GLY A 195 4.67 9.67 -12.99
C GLY A 195 3.63 9.58 -14.08
N ASP A 196 3.83 8.63 -15.00
CA ASP A 196 2.82 8.34 -16.02
C ASP A 196 1.49 7.98 -15.35
N PRO A 197 0.36 8.28 -16.02
CA PRO A 197 -0.93 7.78 -15.57
C PRO A 197 -0.83 6.27 -15.32
N THR A 198 -1.29 5.81 -14.15
CA THR A 198 -1.19 4.39 -13.76
C THR A 198 -1.75 3.46 -14.85
N ALA A 199 -2.81 3.88 -15.53
CA ALA A 199 -3.39 3.13 -16.65
C ALA A 199 -2.41 2.94 -17.82
N THR A 200 -1.61 3.95 -18.17
CA THR A 200 -0.56 3.86 -19.20
C THR A 200 0.52 2.86 -18.79
N GLY A 201 0.99 2.92 -17.55
CA GLY A 201 1.99 1.98 -17.03
C GLY A 201 1.48 0.53 -17.05
N ILE A 202 0.23 0.31 -16.64
CA ILE A 202 -0.42 -1.01 -16.70
C ILE A 202 -0.60 -1.46 -18.16
N ALA A 203 -0.98 -0.57 -19.07
CA ALA A 203 -1.15 -0.89 -20.49
C ALA A 203 0.14 -1.41 -21.14
N GLU A 204 1.29 -0.80 -20.83
CA GLU A 204 2.58 -1.24 -21.35
C GLU A 204 3.06 -2.57 -20.75
N MET A 205 2.75 -2.84 -19.48
CA MET A 205 2.97 -4.16 -18.89
C MET A 205 2.03 -5.21 -19.50
N TRP A 206 0.77 -4.86 -19.74
CA TRP A 206 -0.24 -5.71 -20.35
C TRP A 206 0.17 -6.17 -21.76
N LYS A 207 0.57 -5.24 -22.63
CA LYS A 207 1.02 -5.54 -24.00
C LYS A 207 2.18 -6.54 -24.03
N ARG A 208 3.14 -6.40 -23.10
CA ARG A 208 4.26 -7.34 -22.96
C ARG A 208 3.80 -8.70 -22.44
N ALA A 209 2.88 -8.73 -21.49
CA ALA A 209 2.43 -9.95 -20.84
C ALA A 209 1.60 -10.88 -21.74
N VAL A 210 0.96 -10.37 -22.80
CA VAL A 210 0.16 -11.18 -23.74
C VAL A 210 0.97 -11.82 -24.86
N THR A 211 2.29 -11.62 -24.89
CA THR A 211 3.20 -12.29 -25.82
C THR A 211 3.36 -13.79 -25.48
N PRO A 212 3.90 -14.62 -26.41
CA PRO A 212 4.07 -16.06 -26.18
C PRO A 212 4.82 -16.43 -24.89
N ASP A 213 5.79 -15.60 -24.49
CA ASP A 213 6.64 -15.80 -23.32
C ASP A 213 6.22 -14.92 -22.12
N GLY A 214 5.14 -14.15 -22.27
CA GLY A 214 4.65 -13.24 -21.23
C GLY A 214 3.81 -13.93 -20.16
N ASP A 215 3.65 -13.24 -19.02
CA ASP A 215 2.92 -13.73 -17.83
C ASP A 215 1.47 -14.14 -18.10
N LEU A 216 0.83 -13.56 -19.12
CA LEU A 216 -0.55 -13.85 -19.52
C LEU A 216 -0.64 -14.87 -20.66
N SER A 217 0.47 -15.44 -21.14
CA SER A 217 0.49 -16.44 -22.22
C SER A 217 -0.45 -17.63 -21.93
N GLY A 218 -0.48 -18.11 -20.68
CA GLY A 218 -1.40 -19.17 -20.24
C GLY A 218 -2.88 -18.78 -20.28
N LEU A 219 -3.21 -17.50 -20.01
CA LEU A 219 -4.56 -16.97 -20.15
C LEU A 219 -4.94 -16.86 -21.63
N VAL A 220 -4.04 -16.36 -22.49
CA VAL A 220 -4.25 -16.28 -23.94
C VAL A 220 -4.56 -17.68 -24.51
N ARG A 221 -3.77 -18.71 -24.16
CA ARG A 221 -4.02 -20.10 -24.57
C ARG A 221 -5.37 -20.65 -24.08
N THR A 222 -5.80 -20.22 -22.90
CA THR A 222 -7.09 -20.62 -22.33
C THR A 222 -8.24 -19.98 -23.11
N LEU A 223 -8.15 -18.69 -23.41
CA LEU A 223 -9.16 -17.97 -24.20
C LEU A 223 -9.18 -18.43 -25.66
N ALA A 224 -8.02 -18.72 -26.25
CA ALA A 224 -7.90 -19.27 -27.60
C ALA A 224 -8.68 -20.58 -27.76
N ARG A 225 -8.54 -21.50 -26.79
CA ARG A 225 -9.31 -22.75 -26.75
C ARG A 225 -10.81 -22.50 -26.54
N ALA A 226 -11.18 -21.62 -25.60
CA ALA A 226 -12.57 -21.33 -25.30
C ALA A 226 -13.30 -20.63 -26.47
N TRP A 227 -12.59 -19.79 -27.23
CA TRP A 227 -13.15 -19.04 -28.36
C TRP A 227 -13.01 -19.75 -29.70
N GLY A 228 -12.24 -20.84 -29.78
CA GLY A 228 -11.96 -21.56 -31.01
C GLY A 228 -11.13 -20.75 -32.02
N ARG A 229 -10.16 -19.96 -31.53
CA ARG A 229 -9.30 -19.09 -32.38
C ARG A 229 -7.81 -19.37 -32.16
N PRO A 230 -6.95 -19.11 -33.16
CA PRO A 230 -5.49 -19.18 -33.00
C PRO A 230 -4.97 -18.26 -31.90
N TYR A 231 -3.86 -18.64 -31.27
CA TYR A 231 -3.21 -17.86 -30.21
C TYR A 231 -2.97 -16.41 -30.63
N ASP A 232 -2.37 -16.18 -31.79
CA ASP A 232 -1.98 -14.84 -32.25
C ASP A 232 -3.18 -13.91 -32.43
N GLN A 233 -4.32 -14.44 -32.87
CA GLN A 233 -5.55 -13.65 -32.99
C GLN A 233 -6.08 -13.23 -31.61
N VAL A 234 -6.06 -14.15 -30.63
CA VAL A 234 -6.48 -13.85 -29.26
C VAL A 234 -5.50 -12.88 -28.61
N ALA A 235 -4.19 -13.08 -28.79
CA ALA A 235 -3.14 -12.21 -28.28
C ALA A 235 -3.29 -10.79 -28.83
N ALA A 236 -3.54 -10.63 -30.14
CA ALA A 236 -3.78 -9.32 -30.76
C ALA A 236 -5.01 -8.60 -30.19
N VAL A 237 -6.13 -9.30 -30.02
CA VAL A 237 -7.34 -8.72 -29.41
C VAL A 237 -7.09 -8.35 -27.95
N MET A 238 -6.39 -9.20 -27.19
CA MET A 238 -5.99 -8.88 -25.82
C MET A 238 -5.06 -7.68 -25.78
N ALA A 239 -4.03 -7.61 -26.63
CA ALA A 239 -3.08 -6.49 -26.69
C ALA A 239 -3.75 -5.14 -26.94
N ALA A 240 -4.87 -5.12 -27.67
CA ALA A 240 -5.70 -3.94 -27.93
C ALA A 240 -6.67 -3.58 -26.77
N SER A 241 -6.69 -4.34 -25.68
CA SER A 241 -7.53 -4.05 -24.50
C SER A 241 -7.34 -2.66 -23.91
N PRO A 242 -6.10 -2.12 -23.77
CA PRO A 242 -5.91 -0.76 -23.27
C PRO A 242 -6.65 0.30 -24.10
N ASP A 243 -6.64 0.17 -25.43
CA ASP A 243 -7.31 1.11 -26.33
C ASP A 243 -8.84 0.95 -26.23
N ARG A 244 -9.32 -0.31 -26.12
CA ARG A 244 -10.75 -0.63 -25.95
C ARG A 244 -11.33 -0.21 -24.61
N LEU A 245 -10.51 0.02 -23.59
CA LEU A 245 -10.97 0.61 -22.34
C LEU A 245 -11.38 2.07 -22.52
N ASP A 246 -10.92 2.77 -23.57
CA ASP A 246 -11.33 4.14 -23.90
C ASP A 246 -11.20 5.10 -22.69
N GLY A 247 -10.06 5.05 -21.99
CA GLY A 247 -9.85 5.87 -20.78
C GLY A 247 -10.69 5.45 -19.55
N GLN A 248 -11.29 4.26 -19.55
CA GLN A 248 -11.75 3.62 -18.31
C GLN A 248 -10.57 3.16 -17.45
N ALA A 249 -10.83 2.94 -16.16
CA ALA A 249 -9.81 2.42 -15.26
C ALA A 249 -9.31 1.03 -15.68
N PHE A 250 -8.02 0.78 -15.53
CA PHE A 250 -7.44 -0.53 -15.81
C PHE A 250 -7.66 -1.48 -14.62
N VAL A 251 -8.90 -1.91 -14.41
CA VAL A 251 -9.30 -2.86 -13.36
C VAL A 251 -9.91 -4.12 -13.97
N ARG A 252 -9.79 -5.27 -13.29
CA ARG A 252 -10.20 -6.59 -13.82
C ARG A 252 -11.56 -6.56 -14.49
N ARG A 253 -12.59 -6.04 -13.80
CA ARG A 253 -13.97 -6.07 -14.30
C ARG A 253 -14.22 -5.24 -15.57
N PHE A 254 -13.37 -4.27 -15.88
CA PHE A 254 -13.44 -3.52 -17.13
C PHE A 254 -12.63 -4.22 -18.21
N VAL A 255 -11.42 -4.68 -17.87
CA VAL A 255 -10.57 -5.49 -18.77
C VAL A 255 -11.31 -6.74 -19.24
N GLU A 256 -12.04 -7.45 -18.37
CA GLU A 256 -12.82 -8.63 -18.77
C GLU A 256 -13.83 -8.36 -19.88
N ARG A 257 -14.40 -7.14 -19.94
CA ARG A 257 -15.34 -6.73 -20.99
C ARG A 257 -14.63 -6.42 -22.30
N THR A 258 -13.32 -6.18 -22.26
CA THR A 258 -12.49 -5.99 -23.44
C THR A 258 -11.90 -7.29 -23.97
N LEU A 259 -12.19 -8.45 -23.37
CA LEU A 259 -11.64 -9.72 -23.84
C LEU A 259 -12.51 -10.33 -24.95
N PRO A 260 -11.93 -11.17 -25.82
CA PRO A 260 -12.66 -11.76 -26.95
C PRO A 260 -13.69 -12.81 -26.55
N ALA A 261 -13.54 -13.39 -25.35
CA ALA A 261 -14.45 -14.38 -24.78
C ALA A 261 -14.48 -14.23 -23.25
N PRO A 262 -15.53 -14.71 -22.56
CA PRO A 262 -15.59 -14.69 -21.11
C PRO A 262 -14.40 -15.43 -20.49
N VAL A 263 -13.80 -14.85 -19.45
CA VAL A 263 -12.69 -15.49 -18.73
C VAL A 263 -13.24 -16.64 -17.88
N PRO A 264 -12.74 -17.88 -18.06
CA PRO A 264 -13.10 -19.00 -17.21
C PRO A 264 -12.73 -18.74 -15.75
N ASP A 265 -13.52 -19.25 -14.80
CA ASP A 265 -13.33 -18.99 -13.36
C ASP A 265 -11.91 -19.30 -12.87
N GLN A 266 -11.32 -20.39 -13.36
CA GLN A 266 -9.94 -20.82 -13.05
C GLN A 266 -8.85 -19.82 -13.51
N ALA A 267 -9.19 -18.90 -14.42
CA ALA A 267 -8.27 -17.91 -14.96
C ALA A 267 -8.58 -16.48 -14.50
N ARG A 268 -9.77 -16.23 -13.91
CA ARG A 268 -10.17 -14.92 -13.38
C ARG A 268 -9.23 -14.44 -12.27
N GLY A 269 -8.82 -15.34 -11.38
CA GLY A 269 -7.88 -15.02 -10.29
C GLY A 269 -6.52 -14.55 -10.81
N ARG A 270 -5.98 -15.21 -11.84
CA ARG A 270 -4.72 -14.83 -12.48
C ARG A 270 -4.79 -13.46 -13.14
N LEU A 271 -5.90 -13.17 -13.84
CA LEU A 271 -6.14 -11.85 -14.42
C LEU A 271 -6.23 -10.75 -13.33
N ALA A 272 -6.95 -11.03 -12.24
CA ALA A 272 -7.07 -10.12 -11.10
C ALA A 272 -5.70 -9.78 -10.49
N GLN A 273 -4.90 -10.83 -10.24
CA GLN A 273 -3.57 -10.72 -9.67
C GLN A 273 -2.64 -9.94 -10.59
N PHE A 274 -2.62 -10.24 -11.90
CA PHE A 274 -1.79 -9.51 -12.86
C PHE A 274 -2.08 -8.01 -12.86
N VAL A 275 -3.35 -7.62 -12.99
CA VAL A 275 -3.74 -6.20 -13.02
C VAL A 275 -3.37 -5.50 -11.71
N SER A 276 -3.57 -6.17 -10.58
CA SER A 276 -3.26 -5.61 -9.25
C SER A 276 -1.75 -5.54 -8.98
N ALA A 277 -0.97 -6.52 -9.46
CA ALA A 277 0.49 -6.50 -9.42
C ALA A 277 1.05 -5.35 -10.26
N ALA A 278 0.54 -5.16 -11.48
CA ALA A 278 0.91 -4.04 -12.34
C ALA A 278 0.58 -2.69 -11.68
N TYR A 279 -0.60 -2.56 -11.05
CA TYR A 279 -0.95 -1.39 -10.25
C TYR A 279 0.07 -1.15 -9.12
N LEU A 280 0.42 -2.18 -8.35
CA LEU A 280 1.40 -2.07 -7.27
C LEU A 280 2.78 -1.66 -7.77
N ARG A 281 3.28 -2.25 -8.86
CA ARG A 281 4.56 -1.87 -9.48
C ARG A 281 4.59 -0.38 -9.83
N CYS A 282 3.52 0.13 -10.45
CA CYS A 282 3.41 1.56 -10.76
C CYS A 282 3.44 2.45 -9.50
N TYR A 283 2.83 2.03 -8.38
CA TYR A 283 2.83 2.83 -7.15
C TYR A 283 4.17 2.76 -6.41
N VAL A 284 4.73 1.56 -6.28
CA VAL A 284 6.02 1.34 -5.63
C VAL A 284 7.13 2.14 -6.33
N ARG A 285 7.15 2.11 -7.66
CA ARG A 285 8.13 2.84 -8.47
C ARG A 285 7.91 4.35 -8.36
N ASP A 286 6.71 4.83 -8.68
CA ASP A 286 6.46 6.28 -8.78
C ASP A 286 6.53 7.02 -7.43
N LEU A 287 6.41 6.29 -6.31
CA LEU A 287 6.47 6.84 -4.95
C LEU A 287 7.78 6.50 -4.20
N ASP A 288 8.69 5.77 -4.84
CA ASP A 288 9.86 5.16 -4.18
C ASP A 288 9.48 4.45 -2.86
N ALA A 289 8.36 3.74 -2.86
CA ALA A 289 7.78 3.18 -1.63
C ALA A 289 8.22 1.74 -1.37
N SER A 290 7.93 1.26 -0.15
CA SER A 290 7.95 -0.16 0.23
C SER A 290 6.52 -0.68 0.43
N LEU A 291 6.34 -2.00 0.39
CA LEU A 291 5.09 -2.72 0.62
C LEU A 291 5.23 -3.64 1.82
N LEU A 292 4.16 -3.78 2.60
CA LEU A 292 4.06 -4.78 3.66
C LEU A 292 3.28 -5.99 3.15
N THR A 293 3.92 -7.16 3.03
CA THR A 293 3.33 -8.39 2.45
C THR A 293 3.26 -9.51 3.49
N ASP A 294 2.74 -10.69 3.12
CA ASP A 294 2.66 -11.85 4.04
C ASP A 294 1.89 -11.53 5.34
N LEU A 295 0.77 -10.83 5.19
CA LEU A 295 -0.11 -10.47 6.31
C LEU A 295 -0.94 -11.68 6.73
N PRO A 296 -1.47 -11.71 7.98
CA PRO A 296 -2.37 -12.77 8.45
C PRO A 296 -3.61 -12.94 7.55
N LEU A 297 -4.06 -11.85 6.91
CA LEU A 297 -5.19 -11.88 6.01
C LEU A 297 -4.89 -12.61 4.69
N ALA A 298 -3.72 -12.34 4.12
CA ALA A 298 -3.21 -12.85 2.84
C ALA A 298 -1.82 -12.26 2.53
N PRO A 299 -1.09 -12.77 1.51
CA PRO A 299 0.17 -12.18 1.08
C PRO A 299 0.08 -10.72 0.62
N LEU A 300 -1.04 -10.31 0.02
CA LEU A 300 -1.32 -8.95 -0.49
C LEU A 300 -0.23 -8.32 -1.37
N SER A 301 0.66 -9.14 -1.95
CA SER A 301 1.65 -8.73 -2.94
C SER A 301 1.14 -8.85 -4.37
N CYS A 302 0.00 -9.50 -4.59
CA CYS A 302 -0.53 -9.87 -5.91
C CYS A 302 0.44 -10.68 -6.77
N GLY A 303 1.38 -11.39 -6.16
CA GLY A 303 2.41 -12.15 -6.87
C GLY A 303 3.73 -11.41 -7.05
N LEU A 304 3.82 -10.15 -6.59
CA LEU A 304 5.09 -9.45 -6.53
C LEU A 304 6.05 -10.13 -5.54
N ASP A 305 7.30 -10.27 -5.97
CA ASP A 305 8.40 -10.81 -5.17
C ASP A 305 9.61 -9.86 -5.09
N GLU A 306 10.53 -10.15 -4.16
CA GLU A 306 11.73 -9.33 -3.93
C GLU A 306 12.86 -9.58 -4.94
N THR A 307 12.74 -10.64 -5.76
CA THR A 307 13.71 -11.01 -6.80
C THR A 307 13.44 -10.29 -8.12
N GLU A 308 12.22 -9.77 -8.30
CA GLU A 308 11.86 -8.90 -9.41
C GLU A 308 12.67 -7.59 -9.42
N ASP A 309 13.00 -7.14 -10.63
CA ASP A 309 13.78 -5.93 -10.84
C ASP A 309 13.10 -4.69 -10.24
N GLY A 310 13.87 -3.89 -9.50
CA GLY A 310 13.40 -2.70 -8.80
C GLY A 310 12.55 -2.95 -7.53
N LEU A 311 12.24 -4.21 -7.16
CA LEU A 311 11.46 -4.54 -5.94
C LEU A 311 12.30 -5.02 -4.75
N ARG A 312 13.58 -5.28 -4.97
CA ARG A 312 14.51 -5.69 -3.91
C ARG A 312 14.55 -4.66 -2.77
N GLY A 313 14.45 -5.14 -1.53
CA GLY A 313 14.40 -4.29 -0.34
C GLY A 313 13.13 -3.44 -0.18
N ARG A 314 12.13 -3.62 -1.06
CA ARG A 314 10.84 -2.91 -1.01
C ARG A 314 9.69 -3.82 -0.59
N VAL A 315 9.81 -5.13 -0.78
CA VAL A 315 8.77 -6.10 -0.39
C VAL A 315 9.10 -6.64 1.01
N LEU A 316 8.41 -6.15 2.03
CA LEU A 316 8.70 -6.42 3.44
C LEU A 316 7.65 -7.39 4.01
N SER A 317 8.04 -8.60 4.40
CA SER A 317 7.13 -9.57 5.03
C SER A 317 6.73 -9.13 6.44
N TYR A 318 5.43 -8.98 6.68
CA TYR A 318 4.80 -8.75 7.99
C TYR A 318 5.17 -9.87 8.97
N ARG A 319 4.98 -11.13 8.56
CA ARG A 319 5.25 -12.30 9.41
C ARG A 319 6.69 -12.34 9.89
N ARG A 320 7.63 -11.89 9.06
CA ARG A 320 9.04 -11.80 9.41
C ARG A 320 9.28 -10.80 10.55
N LEU A 321 8.71 -9.59 10.48
CA LEU A 321 8.80 -8.62 11.57
C LEU A 321 8.06 -9.12 12.81
N ASP A 322 6.83 -9.62 12.65
CA ASP A 322 6.03 -10.13 13.76
C ASP A 322 6.76 -11.21 14.55
N LEU A 323 7.39 -12.15 13.85
CA LEU A 323 8.22 -13.18 14.48
C LEU A 323 9.44 -12.60 15.21
N ALA A 324 10.09 -11.59 14.63
CA ALA A 324 11.19 -10.91 15.31
C ALA A 324 10.72 -10.17 16.58
N LEU A 325 9.56 -9.52 16.56
CA LEU A 325 8.97 -8.87 17.73
C LEU A 325 8.68 -9.90 18.85
N ARG A 326 8.21 -11.10 18.51
CA ARG A 326 8.02 -12.20 19.46
C ARG A 326 9.32 -12.68 20.08
N TRP A 327 10.37 -12.80 19.28
CA TRP A 327 11.71 -13.15 19.79
C TRP A 327 12.24 -12.07 20.74
N LEU A 328 12.03 -10.79 20.40
CA LEU A 328 12.38 -9.65 21.23
C LEU A 328 11.50 -9.50 22.48
N ARG A 329 10.42 -10.29 22.61
CA ARG A 329 9.43 -10.22 23.69
C ARG A 329 8.74 -8.85 23.77
N VAL A 330 8.48 -8.24 22.62
CA VAL A 330 7.81 -6.93 22.51
C VAL A 330 6.50 -7.00 21.72
N ASP A 331 6.12 -8.16 21.21
CA ASP A 331 4.94 -8.36 20.36
C ASP A 331 3.62 -7.98 21.05
N GLU A 332 3.39 -8.41 22.29
CA GLU A 332 2.17 -8.07 23.05
C GLU A 332 2.06 -6.55 23.27
N PHE A 333 3.16 -5.90 23.66
CA PHE A 333 3.20 -4.44 23.72
C PHE A 333 2.93 -3.82 22.35
N VAL A 334 3.57 -4.30 21.28
CA VAL A 334 3.38 -3.73 19.94
C VAL A 334 1.97 -3.94 19.43
N HIS A 335 1.29 -5.04 19.69
CA HIS A 335 -0.06 -5.29 19.17
C HIS A 335 -1.17 -4.71 20.05
N ASP A 336 -1.05 -4.88 21.37
CA ASP A 336 -2.16 -4.68 22.29
C ASP A 336 -1.92 -3.50 23.27
N GLY A 337 -0.66 -3.22 23.63
CA GLY A 337 -0.33 -2.25 24.67
C GLY A 337 -0.01 -0.83 24.19
N ALA A 338 0.71 -0.70 23.07
CA ALA A 338 1.35 0.55 22.68
C ALA A 338 0.36 1.55 22.09
N THR A 339 0.48 2.81 22.50
CA THR A 339 -0.10 3.93 21.77
C THR A 339 0.66 4.19 20.47
N TRP A 340 0.05 4.92 19.53
CA TRP A 340 0.73 5.33 18.29
C TRP A 340 2.03 6.09 18.55
N ARG A 341 2.03 6.97 19.56
CA ARG A 341 3.20 7.75 19.94
C ARG A 341 4.33 6.86 20.45
N GLU A 342 4.02 5.82 21.22
CA GLU A 342 5.02 4.86 21.67
C GLU A 342 5.58 4.01 20.54
N LEU A 343 4.77 3.62 19.55
CA LEU A 343 5.26 2.96 18.34
C LEU A 343 6.20 3.87 17.54
N VAL A 344 5.88 5.17 17.44
CA VAL A 344 6.75 6.17 16.82
C VAL A 344 8.06 6.36 17.62
N LEU A 345 7.99 6.36 18.95
CA LEU A 345 9.20 6.41 19.78
C LEU A 345 10.08 5.17 19.59
N LEU A 346 9.47 3.98 19.58
CA LEU A 346 10.17 2.72 19.39
C LEU A 346 10.85 2.64 18.02
N ARG A 347 10.15 2.99 16.93
CA ARG A 347 10.75 2.97 15.58
C ARG A 347 11.89 3.97 15.44
N SER A 348 11.83 5.11 16.12
CA SER A 348 12.85 6.16 16.03
C SER A 348 14.13 5.81 16.79
N ARG A 349 14.16 4.68 17.53
CA ARG A 349 15.37 4.17 18.15
C ARG A 349 16.37 3.66 17.10
N PRO A 350 17.63 4.14 17.11
CA PRO A 350 18.67 3.60 16.23
C PRO A 350 18.83 2.09 16.36
N GLU A 351 18.65 1.57 17.59
CA GLU A 351 18.72 0.14 17.89
C GLU A 351 17.64 -0.65 17.13
N PHE A 352 16.44 -0.10 16.99
CA PHE A 352 15.38 -0.71 16.18
C PHE A 352 15.71 -0.65 14.69
N GLY A 353 16.36 0.43 14.25
CA GLY A 353 16.91 0.54 12.90
C GLY A 353 17.91 -0.58 12.57
N VAL A 354 18.78 -0.96 13.53
CA VAL A 354 19.71 -2.09 13.37
C VAL A 354 18.95 -3.40 13.18
N ILE A 355 17.96 -3.68 14.03
CA ILE A 355 17.14 -4.91 13.92
C ILE A 355 16.49 -5.00 12.53
N THR A 356 15.79 -3.95 12.10
CA THR A 356 15.05 -3.94 10.83
C THR A 356 15.98 -4.01 9.61
N SER A 357 17.12 -3.33 9.66
CA SER A 357 18.14 -3.39 8.60
C SER A 357 18.77 -4.78 8.49
N THR A 358 19.02 -5.46 9.61
CA THR A 358 19.46 -6.86 9.59
C THR A 358 18.36 -7.78 9.07
N LEU A 359 17.09 -7.55 9.44
CA LEU A 359 15.98 -8.44 9.10
C LEU A 359 15.59 -8.41 7.61
N TYR A 360 15.76 -7.26 6.96
CA TYR A 360 15.37 -7.01 5.56
C TYR A 360 16.54 -6.56 4.65
N GLY A 361 17.76 -6.66 5.14
CA GLY A 361 18.98 -6.36 4.40
C GLY A 361 19.73 -7.64 4.00
N SER A 362 21.05 -7.55 3.96
CA SER A 362 21.94 -8.71 3.76
C SER A 362 22.01 -9.66 4.96
N GLY A 363 21.49 -9.24 6.12
CA GLY A 363 21.34 -10.09 7.29
C GLY A 363 20.22 -11.10 7.11
N SER A 364 20.38 -12.30 7.67
CA SER A 364 19.30 -13.27 7.78
C SER A 364 18.47 -12.99 9.03
N ALA A 365 17.18 -13.35 9.01
CA ALA A 365 16.36 -13.45 10.22
C ALA A 365 17.02 -14.34 11.31
N ASP A 366 17.86 -15.31 10.90
CA ASP A 366 18.66 -16.11 11.81
C ASP A 366 19.69 -15.29 12.59
N ALA A 367 20.26 -14.22 12.01
CA ALA A 367 21.21 -13.37 12.74
C ALA A 367 20.50 -12.68 13.91
N VAL A 368 19.29 -12.16 13.69
CA VAL A 368 18.44 -11.57 14.73
C VAL A 368 18.09 -12.64 15.78
N ARG A 369 17.65 -13.83 15.35
CA ARG A 369 17.35 -14.95 16.25
C ARG A 369 18.54 -15.34 17.13
N CYS A 370 19.73 -15.47 16.54
CA CYS A 370 20.95 -15.78 17.27
C CYS A 370 21.35 -14.67 18.24
N ALA A 371 21.18 -13.40 17.87
CA ALA A 371 21.41 -12.27 18.76
C ALA A 371 20.46 -12.27 19.96
N VAL A 372 19.18 -12.61 19.75
CA VAL A 372 18.19 -12.80 20.82
C VAL A 372 18.64 -13.92 21.77
N VAL A 373 19.03 -15.09 21.24
CA VAL A 373 19.52 -16.21 22.07
C VAL A 373 20.75 -15.81 22.90
N ARG A 374 21.66 -15.02 22.32
CA ARG A 374 22.85 -14.48 23.03
C ARG A 374 22.50 -13.40 24.05
N ALA A 375 21.43 -12.63 23.82
CA ALA A 375 20.92 -11.70 24.82
C ALA A 375 20.37 -12.45 26.05
N GLY A 376 19.88 -13.68 25.84
CA GLY A 376 19.64 -14.66 26.92
C GLY A 376 18.49 -14.31 27.85
N ALA A 377 18.38 -15.06 28.96
CA ALA A 377 17.25 -15.17 29.90
C ALA A 377 16.76 -13.88 30.61
N GLY A 378 17.23 -12.70 30.21
CA GLY A 378 16.84 -11.40 30.78
C GLY A 378 15.83 -10.61 29.93
N LEU A 379 15.32 -11.16 28.83
CA LEU A 379 14.25 -10.52 28.08
C LEU A 379 12.89 -10.86 28.70
N ASP A 380 12.46 -10.03 29.62
CA ASP A 380 11.08 -10.07 30.11
C ASP A 380 10.11 -9.57 29.05
N PRO A 381 8.86 -10.07 29.02
CA PRO A 381 7.78 -9.48 28.22
C PRO A 381 7.70 -7.98 28.46
N ALA A 382 7.83 -7.19 27.40
CA ALA A 382 7.62 -5.77 27.49
C ALA A 382 6.12 -5.49 27.66
N LEU A 383 5.77 -4.75 28.71
CA LEU A 383 4.43 -4.22 28.94
C LEU A 383 4.39 -2.69 28.77
N THR A 384 5.56 -2.06 28.67
CA THR A 384 5.74 -0.61 28.55
C THR A 384 6.75 -0.29 27.45
N CYS A 385 6.68 0.95 26.93
CA CYS A 385 7.65 1.42 25.94
C CYS A 385 9.11 1.33 26.44
N GLY A 386 9.36 1.61 27.72
CA GLY A 386 10.71 1.53 28.30
C GLY A 386 11.29 0.12 28.26
N GLN A 387 10.47 -0.89 28.61
CA GLN A 387 10.88 -2.29 28.52
C GLN A 387 11.10 -2.72 27.06
N ALA A 388 10.22 -2.30 26.15
CA ALA A 388 10.38 -2.62 24.72
C ALA A 388 11.69 -2.04 24.15
N VAL A 389 12.00 -0.78 24.49
CA VAL A 389 13.27 -0.14 24.10
C VAL A 389 14.47 -0.86 24.70
N SER A 390 14.40 -1.27 25.96
CA SER A 390 15.45 -2.04 26.64
C SER A 390 15.72 -3.37 25.92
N ASN A 391 14.67 -4.14 25.61
CA ASN A 391 14.78 -5.41 24.92
C ASN A 391 15.41 -5.25 23.52
N VAL A 392 14.96 -4.24 22.76
CA VAL A 392 15.50 -3.93 21.43
C VAL A 392 16.98 -3.54 21.53
N ALA A 393 17.36 -2.68 22.49
CA ALA A 393 18.73 -2.25 22.67
C ALA A 393 19.67 -3.40 23.03
N ALA A 394 19.26 -4.28 23.95
CA ALA A 394 20.02 -5.46 24.35
C ALA A 394 20.34 -6.37 23.16
N VAL A 395 19.39 -6.56 22.25
CA VAL A 395 19.59 -7.42 21.06
C VAL A 395 20.39 -6.71 19.97
N ALA A 396 20.16 -5.42 19.74
CA ALA A 396 20.94 -4.64 18.79
C ALA A 396 22.44 -4.60 19.15
N GLU A 397 22.78 -4.49 20.45
CA GLU A 397 24.16 -4.58 20.94
C GLU A 397 24.82 -5.92 20.58
N ARG A 398 24.07 -7.04 20.62
CA ARG A 398 24.57 -8.37 20.25
C ARG A 398 24.69 -8.59 18.74
N LEU A 399 23.92 -7.87 17.93
CA LEU A 399 24.10 -7.83 16.48
C LEU A 399 25.36 -7.06 16.11
N ALA A 400 25.58 -5.91 16.73
CA ALA A 400 26.76 -5.07 16.47
C ALA A 400 28.10 -5.76 16.84
N ARG A 401 28.07 -6.74 17.75
CA ARG A 401 29.26 -7.48 18.21
C ARG A 401 29.50 -8.82 17.50
N ALA A 402 28.60 -9.27 16.63
CA ALA A 402 28.78 -10.54 15.94
C ALA A 402 29.84 -10.38 14.83
N PRO A 403 30.87 -11.26 14.74
CA PRO A 403 31.73 -11.29 13.57
C PRO A 403 30.88 -11.67 12.34
N GLY A 404 31.06 -10.91 11.25
CA GLY A 404 30.29 -11.05 10.01
C GLY A 404 30.59 -12.31 9.22
#